data_AF-A0A1H2MUW1-F1
#
_entry.id   AF-A0A1H2MUW1-F1
#
_cell.length_a   1.000
_cell.length_b   1.000
_cell.length_c   1.000
_cell.angle_alpha   90.00
_cell.angle_beta   90.00
_cell.angle_gamma   90.00
#
_symmetry.space_group_name_H-M   'P 1'
#
loop_
_entity.id
_entity.type
_entity.pdbx_description
1 polymer ?
#
loop_
_entity_poly.entity_id
_entity_poly.type
_entity_poly.pdbx_seq_one_letter_code
_entity_poly.pdbx_strand_id
1 'polypeptide(L)'
;MNDFRDLKAIAEACQQHQTLRFMPSHGALYIRNDNGIVFDVHQNRSFPEFMAQNKDYADLILAASPSIILALIAENERLQDCEDVLRQLASYVGAGGYNAPEVDPEVFARKILDGINILNDPLAQLVIEKGERIAQLKAECEALRNAAVKVIEMNRQHAKDQYGDAEKAESWSCVTVLRAAIGNGEQS
;
A
#
# COMPACT_ATOMS: atom_id res chain seq x y z
N MET A 1 34.81 -5.86 -3.62
CA MET A 1 34.19 -6.95 -2.83
C MET A 1 32.73 -6.55 -2.73
N ASN A 2 31.92 -6.88 -3.74
CA ASN A 2 30.59 -6.27 -3.95
C ASN A 2 29.45 -7.24 -3.61
N ASP A 3 29.78 -8.40 -3.05
CA ASP A 3 28.83 -9.44 -2.69
C ASP A 3 29.08 -9.81 -1.23
N PHE A 4 28.05 -9.69 -0.40
CA PHE A 4 28.13 -9.99 1.03
C PHE A 4 28.09 -11.50 1.31
N ARG A 5 28.01 -12.37 0.29
CA ARG A 5 28.01 -13.84 0.45
C ARG A 5 29.16 -14.36 1.29
N ASP A 6 30.38 -13.91 1.04
CA ASP A 6 31.56 -14.36 1.80
C ASP A 6 31.46 -13.90 3.26
N LEU A 7 31.01 -12.66 3.48
CA LEU A 7 30.80 -12.11 4.83
C LEU A 7 29.69 -12.85 5.58
N LYS A 8 28.59 -13.19 4.89
CA LYS A 8 27.47 -13.99 5.41
C LYS A 8 27.96 -15.35 5.86
N ALA A 9 28.69 -16.07 5.00
CA ALA A 9 29.24 -17.38 5.31
C ALA A 9 30.21 -17.35 6.51
N ILE A 10 31.08 -16.34 6.59
CA ILE A 10 31.99 -16.15 7.73
C ILE A 10 31.19 -15.90 9.02
N ALA A 11 30.16 -15.04 8.96
CA ALA A 11 29.34 -14.72 10.12
C ALA A 11 28.50 -15.93 10.60
N GLU A 12 27.92 -16.71 9.67
CA GLU A 12 27.21 -17.96 9.98
C GLU A 12 28.12 -18.98 10.67
N ALA A 13 29.35 -19.16 10.16
CA ALA A 13 30.34 -20.05 10.79
C ALA A 13 30.69 -19.59 12.22
N CYS A 14 30.79 -18.27 12.44
CA CYS A 14 31.12 -17.70 13.75
C CYS A 14 29.95 -17.70 14.74
N GLN A 15 28.71 -17.92 14.29
CA GLN A 15 27.50 -17.83 15.12
C GLN A 15 27.47 -18.90 16.23
N GLN A 16 28.13 -20.03 15.99
CA GLN A 16 28.25 -21.13 16.96
C GLN A 16 29.44 -20.97 17.91
N HIS A 17 30.30 -19.97 17.67
CA HIS A 17 31.48 -19.72 18.48
C HIS A 17 31.14 -18.85 19.70
N GLN A 18 31.96 -18.95 20.74
CA GLN A 18 31.80 -18.11 21.93
C GLN A 18 32.00 -16.62 21.60
N THR A 19 31.12 -15.79 22.13
CA THR A 19 31.15 -14.34 21.96
C THR A 19 32.45 -13.74 22.49
N LEU A 20 33.02 -12.83 21.71
CA LEU A 20 34.17 -12.05 22.11
C LEU A 20 33.77 -10.98 23.12
N ARG A 21 34.66 -10.71 24.08
CA ARG A 21 34.47 -9.64 25.07
C ARG A 21 35.80 -9.04 25.50
N PHE A 22 35.74 -7.83 26.02
CA PHE A 22 36.90 -7.22 26.68
C PHE A 22 37.25 -7.97 27.95
N MET A 23 38.50 -8.35 28.10
CA MET A 23 39.02 -8.92 29.34
C MET A 23 40.39 -8.33 29.68
N PRO A 24 40.55 -7.71 30.86
CA PRO A 24 41.85 -7.28 31.33
C PRO A 24 42.70 -8.48 31.76
N SER A 25 43.98 -8.49 31.40
CA SER A 25 44.94 -9.51 31.85
C SER A 25 46.35 -8.92 31.87
N HIS A 26 47.13 -9.19 32.92
CA HIS A 26 48.55 -8.79 33.02
C HIS A 26 48.85 -7.31 32.67
N GLY A 27 47.92 -6.38 32.97
CA GLY A 27 48.09 -4.95 32.69
C GLY A 27 47.73 -4.50 31.27
N ALA A 28 47.19 -5.38 30.43
CA ALA A 28 46.70 -5.09 29.09
C ALA A 28 45.21 -5.46 28.93
N LEU A 29 44.57 -4.94 27.88
CA LEU A 29 43.17 -5.22 27.54
C LEU A 29 43.12 -6.10 26.29
N TYR A 30 42.36 -7.19 26.34
CA TYR A 30 42.24 -8.12 25.22
C TYR A 30 40.80 -8.24 24.76
N ILE A 31 40.61 -8.50 23.46
CA ILE A 31 39.35 -9.08 22.95
C ILE A 31 39.56 -10.59 22.90
N ARG A 32 38.79 -11.32 23.71
CA ARG A 32 38.93 -12.77 23.87
C ARG A 32 37.60 -13.45 24.19
N ASN A 33 37.57 -14.77 24.05
CA ASN A 33 36.52 -15.61 24.61
C ASN A 33 37.10 -16.51 25.72
N ASP A 34 36.34 -17.49 26.21
CA ASP A 34 36.79 -18.40 27.25
C ASP A 34 37.85 -19.39 26.75
N ASN A 35 37.93 -19.59 25.43
CA ASN A 35 38.85 -20.52 24.78
C ASN A 35 40.21 -19.91 24.39
N GLY A 36 40.38 -18.58 24.46
CA GLY A 36 41.67 -17.95 24.20
C GLY A 36 41.64 -16.49 23.78
N ILE A 37 42.82 -15.88 23.65
CA ILE A 37 43.01 -14.51 23.15
C ILE A 37 42.81 -14.49 21.65
N VAL A 38 41.98 -13.55 21.16
CA VAL A 38 41.71 -13.40 19.73
C VAL A 38 42.36 -12.12 19.19
N PHE A 39 42.31 -11.01 19.94
CA PHE A 39 43.04 -9.78 19.62
C PHE A 39 43.66 -9.16 20.87
N ASP A 40 44.90 -8.66 20.74
CA ASP A 40 45.53 -7.80 21.73
C ASP A 40 45.16 -6.34 21.45
N VAL A 41 44.40 -5.73 22.36
CA VAL A 41 44.12 -4.30 22.29
C VAL A 41 45.25 -3.62 23.06
N HIS A 42 46.28 -3.23 22.33
CA HIS A 42 47.43 -2.52 22.87
C HIS A 42 46.98 -1.19 23.51
N GLN A 43 46.59 -1.25 24.78
CA GLN A 43 46.51 -0.09 25.68
C GLN A 43 47.90 0.26 26.19
N ASN A 44 48.91 0.12 25.32
CA ASN A 44 50.29 0.11 25.75
C ASN A 44 50.77 1.55 25.99
N ARG A 45 51.44 1.75 27.12
CA ARG A 45 52.08 3.01 27.55
C ARG A 45 53.12 3.53 26.55
N SER A 46 53.52 2.71 25.57
CA SER A 46 54.57 2.99 24.58
C SER A 46 54.13 3.89 23.42
N PHE A 47 52.82 3.95 23.10
CA PHE A 47 52.29 4.80 22.03
C PHE A 47 50.94 5.43 22.44
N PRO A 48 50.95 6.32 23.46
CA PRO A 48 49.74 6.91 24.03
C PRO A 48 48.88 7.66 23.00
N GLU A 49 49.48 8.19 21.93
CA GLU A 49 48.81 8.93 20.86
C GLU A 49 47.81 8.09 20.05
N PHE A 50 47.99 6.76 19.98
CA PHE A 50 47.10 5.86 19.23
C PHE A 50 46.07 5.14 20.11
N MET A 51 46.07 5.38 21.43
CA MET A 51 45.21 4.64 22.36
C MET A 51 43.71 4.84 22.06
N ALA A 52 43.29 6.06 21.73
CA ALA A 52 41.90 6.36 21.39
C ALA A 52 41.47 5.62 20.11
N GLN A 53 42.26 5.72 19.04
CA GLN A 53 41.99 5.05 17.77
C GLN A 53 41.95 3.52 17.90
N ASN A 54 42.89 2.93 18.65
CA ASN A 54 42.91 1.49 18.89
C ASN A 54 41.68 1.02 19.67
N LYS A 55 41.21 1.84 20.61
CA LYS A 55 39.96 1.58 21.32
C LYS A 55 38.76 1.66 20.39
N ASP A 56 38.68 2.67 19.52
CA ASP A 56 37.57 2.81 18.56
C ASP A 56 37.46 1.58 17.63
N TYR A 57 38.58 1.07 17.11
CA TYR A 57 38.58 -0.17 16.31
C TYR A 57 38.16 -1.40 17.12
N ALA A 58 38.64 -1.51 18.36
CA ALA A 58 38.26 -2.61 19.24
C ALA A 58 36.76 -2.60 19.58
N ASP A 59 36.21 -1.42 19.84
CA ASP A 59 34.78 -1.21 20.08
C ASP A 59 33.96 -1.55 18.82
N LEU A 60 34.43 -1.16 17.62
CA LEU A 60 33.81 -1.54 16.35
C LEU A 60 33.78 -3.06 16.13
N ILE A 61 34.89 -3.76 16.38
CA ILE A 61 34.98 -5.23 16.24
C ILE A 61 33.96 -5.92 17.15
N LEU A 62 33.80 -5.45 18.39
CA LEU A 62 32.83 -6.02 19.32
C LEU A 62 31.39 -5.71 18.94
N ALA A 63 31.12 -4.51 18.41
CA ALA A 63 29.80 -4.14 17.91
C ALA A 63 29.42 -4.97 16.65
N ALA A 64 30.38 -5.24 15.78
CA ALA A 64 30.26 -6.05 14.57
C ALA A 64 30.22 -7.56 14.87
N SER A 65 29.43 -7.97 15.86
CA SER A 65 29.25 -9.38 16.18
C SER A 65 28.59 -10.14 15.02
N PRO A 66 28.80 -11.47 14.89
CA PRO A 66 28.21 -12.25 13.82
C PRO A 66 26.68 -12.11 13.69
N SER A 67 25.96 -12.01 14.82
CA SER A 67 24.52 -11.80 14.82
C SER A 67 24.12 -10.44 14.24
N ILE A 68 24.85 -9.37 14.56
CA ILE A 68 24.60 -8.02 14.03
C ILE A 68 24.89 -7.98 12.53
N ILE A 69 26.00 -8.58 12.09
CA ILE A 69 26.34 -8.66 10.66
C ILE A 69 25.23 -9.39 9.88
N LEU A 70 24.76 -10.53 10.39
CA LEU A 70 23.68 -11.29 9.73
C LEU A 70 22.36 -10.52 9.73
N ALA A 71 22.04 -9.81 10.81
CA ALA A 71 20.85 -8.96 10.85
C ALA A 71 20.91 -7.81 9.84
N LEU A 72 22.07 -7.17 9.68
CA LEU A 72 22.27 -6.12 8.67
C LEU A 72 22.20 -6.65 7.24
N ILE A 73 22.74 -7.85 6.98
CA ILE A 73 22.63 -8.51 5.67
C ILE A 73 21.17 -8.84 5.36
N ALA A 74 20.44 -9.42 6.33
CA ALA A 74 19.02 -9.73 6.17
C ALA A 74 18.19 -8.46 5.93
N GLU A 75 18.51 -7.36 6.60
CA GLU A 75 17.84 -6.07 6.37
C GLU A 75 18.15 -5.50 4.97
N ASN A 76 19.39 -5.61 4.49
CA ASN A 76 19.73 -5.22 3.11
C ASN A 76 18.98 -6.08 2.08
N GLU A 77 18.90 -7.40 2.28
CA GLU A 77 18.11 -8.31 1.42
C GLU A 77 16.63 -7.88 1.41
N ARG A 78 16.04 -7.61 2.58
CA ARG A 78 14.65 -7.14 2.71
C ARG A 78 14.41 -5.79 2.02
N LEU A 79 15.35 -4.85 2.13
CA LEU A 79 15.26 -3.54 1.49
C LEU A 79 15.34 -3.64 -0.04
N GLN A 80 16.19 -4.53 -0.56
CA GLN A 80 16.27 -4.81 -1.99
C GLN A 80 14.94 -5.37 -2.53
N ASP A 81 14.34 -6.33 -1.83
CA ASP A 81 13.03 -6.88 -2.21
C ASP A 81 11.94 -5.79 -2.24
N CYS A 82 11.98 -4.87 -1.26
CA CYS A 82 11.07 -3.73 -1.22
C CYS A 82 11.28 -2.77 -2.40
N GLU A 83 12.54 -2.51 -2.77
CA GLU A 83 12.87 -1.69 -3.94
C GLU A 83 12.31 -2.30 -5.23
N ASP A 84 12.45 -3.62 -5.42
CA ASP A 84 11.93 -4.31 -6.60
C ASP A 84 10.40 -4.21 -6.70
N VAL A 85 9.69 -4.36 -5.57
CA VAL A 85 8.23 -4.16 -5.52
C VAL A 85 7.86 -2.73 -5.89
N LEU A 86 8.58 -1.73 -5.36
CA LEU A 86 8.31 -0.32 -5.69
C LEU A 86 8.60 -0.03 -7.17
N ARG A 87 9.63 -0.65 -7.77
CA ARG A 87 9.93 -0.54 -9.21
C ARG A 87 8.84 -1.14 -10.08
N GLN A 88 8.30 -2.30 -9.70
CA GLN A 88 7.15 -2.89 -10.37
C GLN A 88 5.91 -2.00 -10.28
N LEU A 89 5.63 -1.47 -9.09
CA LEU A 89 4.50 -0.56 -8.88
C LEU A 89 4.66 0.72 -9.72
N ALA A 90 5.84 1.32 -9.70
CA ALA A 90 6.15 2.49 -10.52
C ALA A 90 5.96 2.21 -12.01
N SER A 91 6.41 1.05 -12.50
CA SER A 91 6.17 0.63 -13.88
C SER A 91 4.67 0.50 -14.18
N TYR A 92 3.89 -0.07 -13.26
CA TYR A 92 2.45 -0.26 -13.43
C TYR A 92 1.68 1.06 -13.52
N VAL A 93 2.02 2.02 -12.65
CA VAL A 93 1.38 3.35 -12.63
C VAL A 93 1.98 4.33 -13.64
N GLY A 94 2.92 3.88 -14.49
CA GLY A 94 3.56 4.71 -15.50
C GLY A 94 4.49 5.79 -14.94
N ALA A 95 4.95 5.65 -13.69
CA ALA A 95 5.88 6.58 -13.06
C ALA A 95 7.27 6.48 -13.71
N GLY A 96 7.68 7.49 -14.47
CA GLY A 96 8.97 7.49 -15.16
C GLY A 96 10.20 7.50 -14.22
N GLY A 97 11.28 6.82 -14.64
CA GLY A 97 12.56 6.76 -13.90
C GLY A 97 12.77 5.51 -13.04
N TYR A 98 11.83 4.56 -13.05
CA TYR A 98 11.93 3.29 -12.32
C TYR A 98 13.07 2.35 -12.79
N ASN A 99 13.76 2.69 -13.88
CA ASN A 99 14.93 1.97 -14.38
C ASN A 99 16.27 2.66 -14.03
N ALA A 100 16.23 3.75 -13.26
CA ALA A 100 17.46 4.45 -12.87
C ALA A 100 18.31 3.55 -11.93
N PRO A 101 19.66 3.62 -12.05
CA PRO A 101 20.56 2.81 -11.24
C PRO A 101 20.45 3.14 -9.75
N GLU A 102 20.20 4.41 -9.44
CA GLU A 102 19.90 4.90 -8.09
C GLU A 102 18.62 5.72 -8.15
N VAL A 103 17.82 5.62 -7.09
CA VAL A 103 16.53 6.28 -7.01
C VAL A 103 16.42 6.93 -5.64
N ASP A 104 16.20 8.24 -5.62
CA ASP A 104 15.84 8.95 -4.39
C ASP A 104 14.47 8.45 -3.90
N PRO A 105 14.37 7.89 -2.67
CA PRO A 105 13.14 7.28 -2.19
C PRO A 105 11.95 8.24 -2.11
N GLU A 106 12.18 9.49 -1.74
CA GLU A 106 11.11 10.49 -1.61
C GLU A 106 10.58 10.91 -2.98
N VAL A 107 11.48 11.11 -3.94
CA VAL A 107 11.11 11.40 -5.33
C VAL A 107 10.31 10.23 -5.91
N PHE A 108 10.70 8.99 -5.62
CA PHE A 108 10.05 7.80 -6.15
C PHE A 108 8.66 7.58 -5.56
N ALA A 109 8.53 7.68 -4.24
CA ALA A 109 7.26 7.60 -3.55
C ALA A 109 6.27 8.63 -4.08
N ARG A 110 6.70 9.88 -4.26
CA ARG A 110 5.88 10.95 -4.85
C ARG A 110 5.42 10.60 -6.27
N LYS A 111 6.31 10.14 -7.15
CA LYS A 111 5.93 9.78 -8.52
C LYS A 111 4.94 8.62 -8.58
N ILE A 112 5.08 7.62 -7.70
CA ILE A 112 4.14 6.52 -7.60
C ILE A 112 2.76 7.05 -7.17
N LEU A 113 2.72 7.90 -6.14
CA LEU A 113 1.48 8.53 -5.67
C LEU A 113 0.82 9.36 -6.76
N ASP A 114 1.59 10.15 -7.51
CA ASP A 114 1.09 10.92 -8.64
C ASP A 114 0.45 10.01 -9.70
N GLY A 115 1.12 8.90 -10.05
CA GLY A 115 0.58 7.90 -10.98
C GLY A 115 -0.72 7.26 -10.48
N ILE A 116 -0.80 6.92 -9.18
CA ILE A 116 -2.03 6.40 -8.56
C ILE A 116 -3.16 7.43 -8.65
N ASN A 117 -2.89 8.69 -8.33
CA ASN A 117 -3.91 9.75 -8.35
C ASN A 117 -4.42 10.01 -9.77
N ILE A 118 -3.54 10.00 -10.78
CA ILE A 118 -3.92 10.11 -12.20
C ILE A 118 -4.92 9.00 -12.60
N LEU A 119 -4.77 7.79 -12.07
CA LEU A 119 -5.69 6.69 -12.33
C LEU A 119 -6.98 6.80 -11.50
N ASN A 120 -6.88 7.28 -10.26
CA ASN A 120 -8.00 7.31 -9.31
C ASN A 120 -8.95 8.49 -9.53
N ASP A 121 -8.43 9.68 -9.87
CA ASP A 121 -9.25 10.89 -10.00
C ASP A 121 -10.35 10.78 -11.06
N PRO A 122 -10.10 10.23 -12.28
CA PRO A 122 -11.15 10.02 -13.26
C PRO A 122 -12.22 9.02 -12.79
N LEU A 123 -11.82 7.99 -12.02
CA LEU A 123 -12.76 7.02 -11.46
C LEU A 123 -13.65 7.66 -10.40
N ALA A 124 -13.06 8.47 -9.51
CA ALA A 124 -13.82 9.24 -8.51
C ALA A 124 -14.83 10.18 -9.19
N GLN A 125 -14.40 10.90 -10.23
CA GLN A 125 -15.26 11.79 -11.00
C GLN A 125 -16.41 11.02 -11.69
N LEU A 126 -16.11 9.87 -12.29
CA LEU A 126 -17.14 9.04 -12.95
C LEU A 126 -18.18 8.52 -11.94
N VAL A 127 -17.77 8.15 -10.73
CA VAL A 127 -18.69 7.72 -9.67
C VAL A 127 -19.66 8.85 -9.30
N ILE A 128 -19.16 10.09 -9.18
CA ILE A 128 -19.98 11.27 -8.90
C ILE A 128 -20.99 11.49 -10.03
N GLU A 129 -20.52 11.56 -11.28
CA GLU A 129 -21.37 11.79 -12.45
C GLU A 129 -22.45 10.71 -12.62
N LYS A 130 -22.10 9.45 -12.39
CA LYS A 130 -23.07 8.35 -12.44
C LYS A 130 -24.07 8.44 -11.29
N GLY A 131 -23.64 8.83 -10.10
CA GLY A 131 -24.52 9.06 -8.95
C GLY A 131 -25.56 10.14 -9.25
N GLU A 132 -25.12 11.28 -9.79
CA GLU A 132 -26.00 12.38 -10.20
C GLU A 132 -26.97 11.95 -11.31
N ARG A 133 -26.48 11.22 -12.32
CA ARG A 133 -27.34 10.73 -13.40
C ARG A 133 -28.40 9.73 -12.91
N ILE A 134 -28.05 8.85 -11.98
CA ILE A 134 -29.01 7.93 -11.35
C ILE A 134 -30.06 8.70 -10.56
N ALA A 135 -29.65 9.70 -9.78
CA ALA A 135 -30.58 10.55 -9.03
C ALA A 135 -31.55 11.28 -9.96
N GLN A 136 -31.03 11.84 -11.06
CA GLN A 136 -31.85 12.50 -12.09
C GLN A 136 -32.84 11.52 -12.74
N LEU A 137 -32.38 10.35 -13.17
CA LEU A 137 -33.25 9.35 -13.80
C LEU A 137 -34.34 8.86 -12.85
N LYS A 138 -34.03 8.69 -11.56
CA LYS A 138 -35.05 8.35 -10.55
C LYS A 138 -36.11 9.44 -10.43
N ALA A 139 -35.70 10.71 -10.38
CA ALA A 139 -36.64 11.83 -10.32
C ALA A 139 -37.50 11.94 -11.60
N GLU A 140 -36.92 11.73 -12.78
CA GLU A 140 -37.65 11.72 -14.05
C GLU A 140 -38.65 10.55 -14.11
N CYS A 141 -38.24 9.35 -13.71
CA CYS A 141 -39.13 8.18 -13.63
C CYS A 141 -40.28 8.41 -12.64
N GLU A 142 -40.02 9.01 -11.48
CA GLU A 142 -41.05 9.34 -10.49
C GLU A 142 -42.02 10.40 -11.04
N ALA A 143 -41.52 11.45 -11.70
CA ALA A 143 -42.35 12.46 -12.33
C ALA A 143 -43.25 11.86 -13.43
N LEU A 144 -42.72 10.97 -14.26
CA LEU A 144 -43.49 10.25 -15.28
C LEU A 144 -44.52 9.30 -14.67
N ARG A 145 -44.16 8.58 -13.59
CA ARG A 145 -45.10 7.73 -12.84
C ARG A 145 -46.27 8.55 -12.29
N ASN A 146 -45.97 9.71 -11.70
CA ASN A 146 -47.00 10.63 -11.19
C ASN A 146 -47.87 11.21 -12.31
N ALA A 147 -47.29 11.54 -13.46
CA ALA A 147 -48.04 12.00 -14.63
C ALA A 147 -48.99 10.90 -15.16
N ALA A 148 -48.51 9.65 -15.25
CA ALA A 148 -49.30 8.50 -15.67
C ALA A 148 -50.50 8.25 -14.74
N VAL A 149 -50.30 8.34 -13.42
CA VAL A 149 -51.38 8.23 -12.42
C VAL A 149 -52.45 9.30 -12.66
N LYS A 150 -52.06 10.56 -12.85
CA LYS A 150 -53.01 11.65 -13.13
C LYS A 150 -53.82 11.41 -14.40
N VAL A 151 -53.17 10.92 -15.47
CA VAL A 151 -53.88 10.59 -16.71
C VAL A 151 -54.90 9.48 -16.48
N ILE A 152 -54.57 8.45 -15.70
CA ILE A 152 -55.53 7.39 -15.35
C ILE A 152 -56.72 7.97 -14.56
N GLU A 153 -56.47 8.82 -13.57
CA GLU A 153 -57.52 9.48 -12.78
C GLU A 153 -58.44 10.33 -13.65
N MET A 154 -57.87 11.12 -14.58
CA MET A 154 -58.64 11.91 -15.54
C MET A 154 -59.54 11.03 -16.42
N ASN A 155 -59.03 9.88 -16.90
CA ASN A 155 -59.83 8.95 -17.70
C ASN A 155 -60.95 8.29 -16.87
N ARG A 156 -60.68 7.94 -15.60
CA ARG A 156 -61.70 7.42 -14.67
C ARG A 156 -62.81 8.44 -14.42
N GLN A 157 -62.46 9.71 -14.23
CA GLN A 157 -63.44 10.78 -14.09
C GLN A 157 -64.26 10.94 -15.37
N HIS A 158 -63.62 10.94 -16.55
CA HIS A 158 -64.31 11.02 -17.83
C HIS A 158 -65.31 9.87 -18.04
N ALA A 159 -64.92 8.64 -17.68
CA ALA A 159 -65.82 7.48 -17.74
C ALA A 159 -67.02 7.61 -16.79
N LYS A 160 -66.80 8.13 -15.58
CA LYS A 160 -67.86 8.42 -14.62
C LYS A 160 -68.84 9.46 -15.15
N ASP A 161 -68.33 10.54 -15.74
CA ASP A 161 -69.16 11.62 -16.29
C ASP A 161 -69.99 11.16 -17.50
N GLN A 162 -69.42 10.30 -18.34
CA GLN A 162 -70.07 9.84 -19.57
C GLN A 162 -70.99 8.63 -19.36
N TYR A 163 -70.64 7.71 -18.46
CA TYR A 163 -71.31 6.41 -18.31
C TYR A 163 -71.85 6.13 -16.90
N GLY A 164 -71.61 7.02 -15.94
CA GLY A 164 -71.98 6.82 -14.54
C GLY A 164 -71.09 5.83 -13.77
N ASP A 165 -70.05 5.28 -14.41
CA ASP A 165 -69.15 4.27 -13.84
C ASP A 165 -67.69 4.55 -14.20
N ALA A 166 -66.86 4.78 -13.18
CA ALA A 166 -65.44 5.07 -13.32
C ALA A 166 -64.61 3.84 -13.75
N GLU A 167 -65.05 2.63 -13.39
CA GLU A 167 -64.30 1.40 -13.67
C GLU A 167 -64.31 1.04 -15.16
N LYS A 168 -65.26 1.59 -15.91
CA LYS A 168 -65.30 1.44 -17.37
C LYS A 168 -64.01 1.94 -18.04
N ALA A 169 -63.31 2.91 -17.44
CA ALA A 169 -62.01 3.39 -17.92
C ALA A 169 -60.90 2.33 -17.87
N GLU A 170 -60.95 1.35 -16.96
CA GLU A 170 -59.91 0.32 -16.83
C GLU A 170 -59.87 -0.63 -18.05
N SER A 171 -60.97 -0.71 -18.81
CA SER A 171 -61.03 -1.42 -20.09
C SER A 171 -60.43 -0.66 -21.27
N TRP A 172 -60.10 0.64 -21.09
CA TRP A 172 -59.56 1.46 -22.17
C TRP A 172 -58.09 1.16 -22.38
N SER A 173 -57.69 0.98 -23.63
CA SER A 173 -56.33 0.62 -24.00
C SER A 173 -55.27 1.57 -23.42
N CYS A 174 -55.56 2.88 -23.33
CA CYS A 174 -54.64 3.85 -22.75
C CYS A 174 -54.41 3.63 -21.25
N VAL A 175 -55.47 3.31 -20.49
CA VAL A 175 -55.38 3.03 -19.05
C VAL A 175 -54.64 1.72 -18.81
N THR A 176 -54.94 0.67 -19.57
CA THR A 176 -54.25 -0.63 -19.45
C THR A 176 -52.73 -0.49 -19.67
N VAL A 177 -52.31 0.25 -20.71
CA VAL A 177 -50.89 0.47 -21.00
C VAL A 177 -50.19 1.27 -19.89
N LEU A 178 -50.83 2.33 -19.38
CA LEU A 178 -50.27 3.13 -18.29
C LEU A 178 -50.16 2.34 -16.98
N ARG A 179 -51.15 1.49 -16.66
CA ARG A 179 -51.10 0.59 -15.50
C ARG A 179 -49.92 -0.39 -15.60
N ALA A 180 -49.71 -1.00 -16.77
CA ALA A 180 -48.58 -1.89 -17.00
C ALA A 180 -47.23 -1.17 -16.88
N ALA A 181 -47.12 0.04 -17.42
CA ALA A 181 -45.91 0.85 -17.33
C ALA A 181 -45.55 1.23 -15.88
N ILE A 182 -46.55 1.50 -15.04
CA ILE A 182 -46.36 1.77 -13.61
C ILE A 182 -45.94 0.50 -12.84
N GLY A 183 -46.59 -0.63 -13.12
CA GLY A 183 -46.36 -1.90 -12.40
C GLY A 183 -44.99 -2.55 -12.68
N ASN A 184 -44.43 -2.36 -13.87
CA ASN A 184 -43.10 -2.88 -14.22
C ASN A 184 -41.94 -2.16 -13.50
N GLY A 185 -42.20 -1.06 -12.78
CA GLY A 185 -41.20 -0.32 -12.01
C GLY A 185 -40.92 -0.89 -10.60
N GLU A 186 -41.60 -1.96 -10.17
CA GLU A 186 -41.47 -2.57 -8.83
C GLU A 186 -40.62 -3.86 -8.82
N GLN A 187 -40.15 -4.33 -9.99
CA GLN A 187 -39.41 -5.59 -10.12
C GLN A 187 -37.91 -5.42 -10.46
N SER A 188 -37.30 -4.26 -10.25
CA SER A 188 -35.88 -4.01 -10.57
C SER A 188 -35.14 -3.29 -9.45
#